data_AF-A0A843DQN5-F1
#
_entry.id   AF-A0A843DQN5-F1
#
_cell.length_a   1.000
_cell.length_b   1.000
_cell.length_c   1.000
_cell.angle_alpha   90.00
_cell.angle_beta   90.00
_cell.angle_gamma   90.00
#
_symmetry.space_group_name_H-M   'P 1'
#
loop_
_entity.id
_entity.type
_entity.pdbx_description
1 polymer ?
#
loop_
_entity_poly.entity_id
_entity_poly.type
_entity_poly.pdbx_seq_one_letter_code
_entity_poly.pdbx_strand_id
1 'polypeptide(L)'
;MSALRRTILTVFSVFAGFATGIFVDNFFLAQTPLSLWAKTINTDYANLLSFGASLLLVVVTIIYAGYTYRQVTYSRKQFLLDKQPYVIPSILTRNFSDFEESETQHTRTLRLEYKIANVGAEPAFSVQPFVSAAYPVGDSMEELKNFGLVPYSYTYLTAGEEKRGAVSLYEKGTDTENEGLEKIYPALGCRLADSGEIIPEESGKRKLFPVLTLSVYYRNLVGQWFVSVIKEDMTAVSRLPEPEAAKEYPRSVKRYRLESAQTIQHLPLEIREVSAAEVKKAFRLHGKDGILTPEES
;
A
#
# COMPACT_ATOMS: atom_id res chain seq x y z
N MET A 1 8.81 3.44 35.75
CA MET A 1 10.25 3.26 36.04
C MET A 1 10.59 3.14 37.53
N SER A 2 9.80 3.68 38.48
CA SER A 2 10.16 3.73 39.91
C SER A 2 10.08 2.39 40.67
N ALA A 3 9.15 1.49 40.32
CA ALA A 3 8.97 0.21 41.01
C ALA A 3 10.11 -0.79 40.71
N LEU A 4 10.53 -0.89 39.46
CA LEU A 4 11.58 -1.83 39.02
C LEU A 4 12.96 -1.46 39.57
N ARG A 5 13.28 -0.15 39.63
CA ARG A 5 14.53 0.34 40.23
C ARG A 5 14.57 -0.02 41.72
N ARG A 6 13.44 0.03 42.42
CA ARG A 6 13.31 -0.43 43.81
C ARG A 6 13.54 -1.94 43.89
N THR A 7 12.89 -2.75 43.06
CA THR A 7 13.07 -4.22 43.09
C THR A 7 14.51 -4.64 42.85
N ILE A 8 15.19 -4.04 41.87
CA ILE A 8 16.61 -4.33 41.58
C ILE A 8 17.50 -3.92 42.76
N LEU A 9 17.28 -2.72 43.32
CA LEU A 9 18.02 -2.26 44.51
C LEU A 9 17.78 -3.14 45.74
N THR A 10 16.55 -3.62 45.95
CA THR A 10 16.21 -4.49 47.08
C THR A 10 16.86 -5.86 46.95
N VAL A 11 16.86 -6.44 45.73
CA VAL A 11 17.54 -7.71 45.47
C VAL A 11 19.05 -7.54 45.68
N PHE A 12 19.64 -6.43 45.22
CA PHE A 12 21.07 -6.15 45.40
C PHE A 12 21.44 -5.93 46.88
N SER A 13 20.60 -5.24 47.66
CA SER A 13 20.88 -4.96 49.08
C SER A 13 20.76 -6.21 49.95
N VAL A 14 19.78 -7.08 49.67
CA VAL A 14 19.62 -8.36 50.40
C VAL A 14 20.82 -9.26 50.13
N PHE A 15 21.32 -9.27 48.90
CA PHE A 15 22.47 -10.10 48.53
C PHE A 15 23.80 -9.55 49.04
N ALA A 16 23.98 -8.23 49.06
CA ALA A 16 25.14 -7.59 49.67
C ALA A 16 25.23 -7.93 51.16
N GLY A 17 24.09 -7.91 51.89
CA GLY A 17 24.00 -8.33 53.28
C GLY A 17 24.37 -9.81 53.49
N PHE A 18 23.89 -10.69 52.62
CA PHE A 18 24.18 -12.12 52.67
C PHE A 18 25.65 -12.44 52.38
N ALA A 19 26.24 -11.77 51.38
CA ALA A 19 27.65 -11.92 51.03
C ALA A 19 28.58 -11.40 52.14
N THR A 20 28.23 -10.26 52.78
CA THR A 20 29.00 -9.76 53.94
C THR A 20 28.91 -10.69 55.15
N GLY A 21 27.76 -11.31 55.41
CA GLY A 21 27.61 -12.27 56.50
C GLY A 21 28.51 -13.50 56.33
N ILE A 22 28.51 -14.08 55.12
CA ILE A 22 29.36 -15.23 54.78
C ILE A 22 30.86 -14.89 54.86
N PHE A 23 31.25 -13.66 54.48
CA PHE A 23 32.63 -13.23 54.53
C PHE A 23 33.13 -13.04 55.97
N VAL A 24 32.28 -12.49 56.85
CA VAL A 24 32.60 -12.29 58.26
C VAL A 24 32.69 -13.64 59.00
N ASP A 25 31.75 -14.55 58.77
CA ASP A 25 31.77 -15.88 59.40
C ASP A 25 32.99 -16.72 58.98
N ASN A 26 33.38 -16.66 57.70
CA ASN A 26 34.59 -17.36 57.21
C ASN A 26 35.89 -16.73 57.72
N PHE A 27 35.93 -15.41 57.96
CA PHE A 27 37.11 -14.73 58.50
C PHE A 27 37.37 -15.13 59.95
N PHE A 28 36.32 -15.30 60.77
CA PHE A 28 36.45 -15.74 62.16
C PHE A 28 36.74 -17.25 62.29
N LEU A 29 36.24 -18.09 61.39
CA LEU A 29 36.50 -19.53 61.40
C LEU A 29 37.93 -19.91 60.96
N ALA A 30 38.64 -19.02 60.27
CA ALA A 30 39.97 -19.28 59.74
C ALA A 30 41.11 -19.28 60.79
N GLN A 31 40.86 -18.90 62.05
CA GLN A 31 41.88 -18.80 63.10
C GLN A 31 41.97 -20.00 64.07
N THR A 32 41.29 -21.12 63.81
CA THR A 32 41.32 -22.31 64.68
C THR A 32 41.80 -23.57 63.93
N PRO A 33 42.31 -24.62 64.60
CA PRO A 33 42.92 -25.80 63.96
C PRO A 33 41.89 -26.77 63.36
N LEU A 34 40.81 -26.25 62.77
CA LEU A 34 39.77 -26.94 62.00
C LEU A 34 39.97 -26.75 60.48
N SER A 35 41.20 -26.50 60.04
CA SER A 35 41.54 -26.13 58.66
C SER A 35 41.25 -27.21 57.61
N LEU A 36 41.06 -28.47 58.02
CA LEU A 36 40.68 -29.56 57.11
C LEU A 36 39.18 -29.59 56.81
N TRP A 37 38.33 -29.22 57.78
CA TRP A 37 36.88 -29.10 57.60
C TRP A 37 36.50 -27.80 56.89
N ALA A 38 37.21 -26.71 57.21
CA ALA A 38 37.06 -25.42 56.53
C ALA A 38 37.35 -25.53 55.02
N LYS A 39 38.26 -26.42 54.58
CA LYS A 39 38.61 -26.60 53.17
C LYS A 39 37.49 -27.25 52.35
N THR A 40 36.84 -28.28 52.90
CA THR A 40 35.71 -28.98 52.28
C THR A 40 34.47 -28.09 52.24
N ILE A 41 34.21 -27.37 53.33
CA ILE A 41 33.15 -26.35 53.44
C ILE A 41 33.41 -25.21 52.44
N ASN A 42 34.64 -24.71 52.29
CA ASN A 42 34.93 -23.63 51.33
C ASN A 42 34.64 -24.03 49.88
N THR A 43 34.93 -25.27 49.48
CA THR A 43 34.63 -25.76 48.12
C THR A 43 33.13 -25.89 47.88
N ASP A 44 32.37 -26.39 48.84
CA ASP A 44 30.92 -26.54 48.68
C ASP A 44 30.20 -25.18 48.67
N TYR A 45 30.66 -24.22 49.48
CA TYR A 45 30.16 -22.86 49.46
C TYR A 45 30.57 -22.08 48.20
N ALA A 46 31.78 -22.31 47.68
CA ALA A 46 32.21 -21.73 46.40
C ALA A 46 31.40 -22.28 45.21
N ASN A 47 31.06 -23.58 45.23
CA ASN A 47 30.18 -24.21 44.25
C ASN A 47 28.74 -23.68 44.33
N LEU A 48 28.21 -23.49 45.55
CA LEU A 48 26.89 -22.88 45.76
C LEU A 48 26.85 -21.42 45.30
N LEU A 49 27.92 -20.65 45.59
CA LEU A 49 28.01 -19.25 45.21
C LEU A 49 28.15 -19.07 43.68
N SER A 50 28.96 -19.90 43.03
CA SER A 50 29.08 -19.90 41.56
C SER A 50 27.78 -20.34 40.88
N PHE A 51 27.07 -21.32 41.44
CA PHE A 51 25.73 -21.66 40.99
C PHE A 51 24.76 -20.48 41.14
N GLY A 52 24.72 -19.83 42.31
CA GLY A 52 23.90 -18.65 42.56
C GLY A 52 24.21 -17.48 41.63
N ALA A 53 25.49 -17.22 41.36
CA ALA A 53 25.93 -16.20 40.41
C ALA A 53 25.50 -16.55 38.97
N SER A 54 25.60 -17.81 38.56
CA SER A 54 25.15 -18.25 37.23
C SER A 54 23.63 -18.13 37.07
N LEU A 55 22.86 -18.48 38.10
CA LEU A 55 21.40 -18.35 38.11
C LEU A 55 20.98 -16.88 38.01
N LEU A 56 21.67 -15.99 38.72
CA LEU A 56 21.44 -14.56 38.67
C LEU A 56 21.73 -14.01 37.26
N LEU A 57 22.84 -14.42 36.65
CA LEU A 57 23.18 -14.04 35.28
C LEU A 57 22.09 -14.49 34.30
N VAL A 58 21.56 -15.71 34.45
CA VAL A 58 20.42 -16.20 33.64
C VAL A 58 19.18 -15.33 33.84
N VAL A 59 18.82 -14.99 35.08
CA VAL A 59 17.64 -14.15 35.37
C VAL A 59 17.81 -12.74 34.78
N VAL A 60 18.97 -12.12 34.96
CA VAL A 60 19.26 -10.80 34.38
C VAL A 60 19.22 -10.85 32.85
N THR A 61 19.75 -11.93 32.25
CA THR A 61 19.72 -12.13 30.80
C THR A 61 18.29 -12.27 30.28
N ILE A 62 17.42 -13.03 30.97
CA ILE A 62 16.00 -13.17 30.60
C ILE A 62 15.27 -11.82 30.71
N ILE A 63 15.50 -11.06 31.78
CA ILE A 63 14.89 -9.73 31.97
C ILE A 63 15.36 -8.78 30.87
N TYR A 64 16.66 -8.76 30.57
CA TYR A 64 17.24 -7.92 29.53
C TYR A 64 16.73 -8.30 28.14
N ALA A 65 16.65 -9.60 27.83
CA ALA A 65 16.07 -10.10 26.57
C ALA A 65 14.59 -9.70 26.44
N GLY A 66 13.81 -9.83 27.52
CA GLY A 66 12.40 -9.41 27.55
C GLY A 66 12.23 -7.90 27.36
N TYR A 67 13.10 -7.09 27.96
CA TYR A 67 13.09 -5.63 27.77
C TYR A 67 13.47 -5.25 26.34
N THR A 68 14.53 -5.86 25.81
CA THR A 68 14.99 -5.64 24.42
C THR A 68 13.88 -6.02 23.43
N TYR A 69 13.22 -7.16 23.64
CA TYR A 69 12.08 -7.59 22.82
C TYR A 69 10.93 -6.57 22.82
N ARG A 70 10.54 -6.10 24.01
CA ARG A 70 9.50 -5.06 24.14
C ARG A 70 9.92 -3.75 23.48
N GLN A 71 11.14 -3.29 23.71
CA GLN A 71 11.67 -2.06 23.13
C GLN A 71 11.68 -2.12 21.59
N VAL A 72 12.12 -3.24 21.01
CA VAL A 72 12.07 -3.45 19.55
C VAL A 72 10.63 -3.44 19.04
N THR A 73 9.69 -4.01 19.78
CA THR A 73 8.27 -4.01 19.40
C THR A 73 7.67 -2.61 19.44
N TYR A 74 8.01 -1.80 20.45
CA TYR A 74 7.56 -0.41 20.54
C TYR A 74 8.20 0.47 19.47
N SER A 75 9.51 0.33 19.23
CA SER A 75 10.21 1.07 18.17
C SER A 75 9.70 0.70 16.78
N ARG A 76 9.34 -0.57 16.54
CA ARG A 76 8.64 -0.97 15.31
C ARG A 76 7.33 -0.20 15.17
N LYS A 77 6.48 -0.19 16.19
CA LYS A 77 5.22 0.56 16.17
C LYS A 77 5.41 2.05 15.91
N GLN A 78 6.45 2.67 16.47
CA GLN A 78 6.71 4.09 16.29
C GLN A 78 7.30 4.40 14.89
N PHE A 79 8.21 3.57 14.38
CA PHE A 79 8.71 3.68 13.01
C PHE A 79 7.60 3.51 11.98
N LEU A 80 6.63 2.63 12.27
CA LEU A 80 5.47 2.39 11.41
C LEU A 80 4.59 3.63 11.24
N LEU A 81 4.51 4.56 12.20
CA LEU A 81 3.68 5.77 12.09
C LEU A 81 4.42 7.00 11.56
N ASP A 82 5.73 7.11 11.79
CA ASP A 82 6.47 8.36 11.57
C ASP A 82 7.15 8.44 10.18
N LYS A 83 7.26 7.30 9.48
CA LYS A 83 8.08 7.13 8.28
C LYS A 83 7.35 6.36 7.18
N GLN A 84 6.19 6.87 6.76
CA GLN A 84 5.43 6.29 5.65
C GLN A 84 5.61 7.15 4.38
N PRO A 85 5.76 6.52 3.20
CA PRO A 85 5.63 7.25 1.93
C PRO A 85 4.23 7.83 1.81
N TYR A 86 4.12 8.99 1.16
CA TYR A 86 2.83 9.65 0.94
C TYR A 86 2.64 9.92 -0.54
N VAL A 87 2.00 8.96 -1.21
CA VAL A 87 1.85 8.95 -2.66
C VAL A 87 0.52 9.59 -3.05
N ILE A 88 0.59 10.67 -3.83
CA ILE A 88 -0.55 11.40 -4.37
C ILE A 88 -0.65 11.11 -5.88
N PRO A 89 -1.66 10.36 -6.33
CA PRO A 89 -1.99 10.30 -7.74
C PRO A 89 -2.65 11.61 -8.20
N SER A 90 -2.75 11.82 -9.51
CA SER A 90 -3.51 12.91 -10.13
C SER A 90 -3.83 12.51 -11.56
N ILE A 91 -5.06 12.75 -12.01
CA ILE A 91 -5.46 12.47 -13.39
C ILE A 91 -5.27 13.73 -14.23
N LEU A 92 -4.45 13.62 -15.27
CA LEU A 92 -4.11 14.73 -16.16
C LEU A 92 -5.11 14.82 -17.32
N THR A 93 -5.26 13.73 -18.07
CA THR A 93 -6.14 13.68 -19.24
C THR A 93 -6.91 12.37 -19.31
N ARG A 94 -8.09 12.43 -19.93
CA ARG A 94 -9.06 11.34 -20.03
C ARG A 94 -9.55 11.34 -21.47
N ASN A 95 -8.98 10.47 -22.31
CA ASN A 95 -9.26 10.45 -23.73
C ASN A 95 -9.94 9.14 -24.08
N PHE A 96 -11.12 9.24 -24.66
CA PHE A 96 -11.81 8.14 -25.28
C PHE A 96 -11.40 8.05 -26.74
N SER A 97 -11.09 6.86 -27.22
CA SER A 97 -10.93 6.56 -28.64
C SER A 97 -11.79 5.38 -29.05
N ASP A 98 -12.50 5.56 -30.17
CA ASP A 98 -13.20 4.49 -30.88
C ASP A 98 -12.44 4.19 -32.18
N PHE A 99 -12.12 2.91 -32.38
CA PHE A 99 -11.41 2.40 -33.53
C PHE A 99 -12.22 1.28 -34.18
N GLU A 100 -12.60 1.50 -35.44
CA GLU A 100 -13.31 0.49 -36.24
C GLU A 100 -12.30 -0.49 -36.86
N GLU A 101 -12.35 -1.76 -36.42
CA GLU A 101 -11.51 -2.84 -36.95
C GLU A 101 -12.15 -3.52 -38.17
N SER A 102 -13.49 -3.63 -38.20
CA SER A 102 -14.30 -4.11 -39.33
C SER A 102 -15.75 -3.64 -39.18
N GLU A 103 -16.62 -3.88 -40.18
CA GLU A 103 -18.06 -3.52 -40.17
C GLU A 103 -18.87 -4.01 -38.96
N THR A 104 -18.30 -4.91 -38.16
CA THR A 104 -18.93 -5.55 -37.00
C THR A 104 -18.03 -5.57 -35.76
N GLN A 105 -16.82 -5.00 -35.85
CA GLN A 105 -15.84 -5.03 -34.76
C GLN A 105 -15.34 -3.63 -34.47
N HIS A 106 -15.58 -3.22 -33.23
CA HIS A 106 -15.11 -1.95 -32.69
C HIS A 106 -14.18 -2.20 -31.51
N THR A 107 -13.10 -1.44 -31.49
CA THR A 107 -12.16 -1.39 -30.39
C THR A 107 -12.28 -0.04 -29.71
N ARG A 108 -12.76 -0.07 -28.47
CA ARG A 108 -12.96 1.12 -27.66
C ARG A 108 -11.94 1.17 -26.55
N THR A 109 -11.35 2.35 -26.39
CA THR A 109 -10.28 2.57 -25.43
C THR A 109 -10.49 3.86 -24.67
N LEU A 110 -10.51 3.78 -23.34
CA LEU A 110 -10.45 4.95 -22.47
C LEU A 110 -9.03 5.05 -21.91
N ARG A 111 -8.25 5.95 -22.49
CA ARG A 111 -6.86 6.25 -22.08
C ARG A 111 -6.84 7.36 -21.03
N LEU A 112 -6.30 7.03 -19.88
CA LEU A 112 -6.07 7.92 -18.74
C LEU A 112 -4.59 8.25 -18.64
N GLU A 113 -4.23 9.52 -18.76
CA GLU A 113 -2.88 9.99 -18.40
C GLU A 113 -2.88 10.48 -16.96
N TYR A 114 -1.90 10.05 -16.20
CA TYR A 114 -1.82 10.34 -14.78
C TYR A 114 -0.42 10.82 -14.38
N LYS A 115 -0.38 11.47 -13.23
CA LYS A 115 0.82 11.87 -12.51
C LYS A 115 0.77 11.24 -11.12
N ILE A 116 1.91 10.76 -10.63
CA ILE A 116 2.06 10.25 -9.26
C ILE A 116 3.22 11.02 -8.63
N ALA A 117 2.98 11.64 -7.49
CA ALA A 117 3.99 12.35 -6.72
C ALA A 117 4.12 11.73 -5.33
N ASN A 118 5.34 11.49 -4.86
CA ASN A 118 5.56 11.15 -3.46
C ASN A 118 5.93 12.42 -2.70
N VAL A 119 5.00 12.95 -1.91
CA VAL A 119 5.26 14.13 -1.06
C VAL A 119 5.70 13.75 0.35
N GLY A 120 5.79 12.45 0.64
CA GLY A 120 6.32 11.95 1.90
C GLY A 120 7.85 12.05 1.95
N ALA A 121 8.40 12.00 3.16
CA ALA A 121 9.84 12.03 3.38
C ALA A 121 10.55 10.70 3.02
N GLU A 122 9.79 9.61 2.92
CA GLU A 122 10.30 8.26 2.68
C GLU A 122 9.94 7.76 1.28
N PRO A 123 10.78 6.93 0.64
CA PRO A 123 10.50 6.39 -0.69
C PRO A 123 9.35 5.38 -0.67
N ALA A 124 8.58 5.37 -1.75
CA ALA A 124 7.59 4.34 -2.04
C ALA A 124 8.20 3.28 -2.97
N PHE A 125 7.90 2.01 -2.74
CA PHE A 125 8.37 0.89 -3.55
C PHE A 125 7.22 0.19 -4.26
N SER A 126 7.51 -0.49 -5.36
CA SER A 126 6.54 -1.29 -6.12
C SER A 126 5.22 -0.53 -6.35
N VAL A 127 5.35 0.68 -6.89
CA VAL A 127 4.23 1.60 -7.12
C VAL A 127 3.47 1.15 -8.36
N GLN A 128 2.20 0.81 -8.20
CA GLN A 128 1.37 0.14 -9.19
C GLN A 128 0.02 0.86 -9.34
N PRO A 129 -0.17 1.61 -10.43
CA PRO A 129 -1.42 2.27 -10.74
C PRO A 129 -2.40 1.32 -11.44
N PHE A 130 -3.66 1.38 -11.03
CA PHE A 130 -4.79 0.69 -11.64
C PHE A 130 -5.93 1.67 -11.87
N VAL A 131 -6.68 1.45 -12.94
CA VAL A 131 -7.85 2.25 -13.28
C VAL A 131 -9.10 1.35 -13.34
N SER A 132 -10.22 1.87 -12.84
CA SER A 132 -11.56 1.34 -13.06
C SER A 132 -12.53 2.46 -13.37
N ALA A 133 -13.59 2.15 -14.09
CA ALA A 133 -14.67 3.09 -14.39
C ALA A 133 -15.99 2.47 -13.93
N ALA A 134 -16.77 3.20 -13.15
CA ALA A 134 -18.11 2.80 -12.75
C ALA A 134 -19.15 3.62 -13.51
N TYR A 135 -20.19 2.98 -14.03
CA TYR A 135 -21.27 3.63 -14.77
C TYR A 135 -22.64 3.19 -14.23
N PRO A 136 -23.65 4.08 -14.28
CA PRO A 136 -24.98 3.77 -13.77
C PRO A 136 -25.73 2.80 -14.69
N VAL A 137 -26.36 1.78 -14.11
CA VAL A 137 -27.29 0.86 -14.76
C VAL A 137 -28.57 0.80 -13.93
N GLY A 138 -29.60 1.54 -14.37
CA GLY A 138 -30.79 1.77 -13.57
C GLY A 138 -30.46 2.55 -12.29
N ASP A 139 -30.74 1.97 -11.13
CA ASP A 139 -30.44 2.54 -9.81
C ASP A 139 -29.10 2.03 -9.20
N SER A 140 -28.37 1.15 -9.90
CA SER A 140 -27.09 0.60 -9.44
C SER A 140 -25.90 1.14 -10.25
N MET A 141 -24.68 0.89 -9.76
CA MET A 141 -23.44 1.18 -10.48
C MET A 141 -22.78 -0.13 -10.88
N GLU A 142 -22.52 -0.33 -12.17
CA GLU A 142 -21.67 -1.41 -12.68
C GLU A 142 -20.23 -0.89 -12.80
N GLU A 143 -19.25 -1.75 -12.48
CA GLU A 143 -17.84 -1.38 -12.50
C GLU A 143 -17.10 -2.12 -13.62
N LEU A 144 -16.63 -1.35 -14.61
CA LEU A 144 -15.65 -1.81 -15.58
C LEU A 144 -14.24 -1.73 -15.00
N LYS A 145 -13.54 -2.86 -15.01
CA LYS A 145 -12.15 -2.96 -14.56
C LYS A 145 -11.23 -3.08 -15.75
N ASN A 146 -9.97 -2.71 -15.52
CA ASN A 146 -8.93 -2.76 -16.53
C ASN A 146 -8.83 -4.13 -17.22
N PHE A 147 -9.16 -4.19 -18.51
CA PHE A 147 -8.96 -5.36 -19.37
C PHE A 147 -7.76 -5.13 -20.28
N GLY A 148 -6.55 -5.25 -19.72
CA GLY A 148 -5.32 -5.37 -20.51
C GLY A 148 -4.75 -4.07 -21.08
N LEU A 149 -3.71 -3.55 -20.43
CA LEU A 149 -2.31 -3.65 -20.85
C LEU A 149 -1.50 -3.35 -19.59
N VAL A 150 -0.35 -4.01 -19.43
CA VAL A 150 0.50 -4.03 -18.24
C VAL A 150 0.50 -2.66 -17.52
N PRO A 151 0.09 -2.57 -16.24
CA PRO A 151 0.17 -1.32 -15.51
C PRO A 151 1.64 -0.87 -15.51
N TYR A 152 1.90 0.39 -15.87
CA TYR A 152 3.23 0.98 -15.70
C TYR A 152 3.57 0.92 -14.21
N SER A 153 4.30 -0.11 -13.80
CA SER A 153 4.79 -0.28 -12.46
C SER A 153 6.12 0.46 -12.33
N TYR A 154 6.28 1.18 -11.23
CA TYR A 154 7.52 1.83 -10.88
C TYR A 154 8.16 1.06 -9.73
N THR A 155 9.41 0.64 -9.91
CA THR A 155 10.15 -0.08 -8.85
C THR A 155 10.25 0.74 -7.57
N TYR A 156 10.49 2.05 -7.71
CA TYR A 156 10.50 2.99 -6.60
C TYR A 156 10.07 4.40 -7.04
N LEU A 157 9.68 5.21 -6.07
CA LEU A 157 9.37 6.63 -6.19
C LEU A 157 9.94 7.34 -4.96
N THR A 158 11.01 8.10 -5.15
CA THR A 158 11.73 8.80 -4.07
C THR A 158 10.95 10.00 -3.55
N ALA A 159 11.36 10.52 -2.38
CA ALA A 159 10.73 11.67 -1.76
C ALA A 159 10.84 12.91 -2.67
N GLY A 160 9.72 13.56 -2.95
CA GLY A 160 9.61 14.70 -3.86
C GLY A 160 9.64 14.34 -5.35
N GLU A 161 9.77 13.05 -5.70
CA GLU A 161 9.80 12.62 -7.09
C GLU A 161 8.38 12.54 -7.67
N GLU A 162 8.29 12.88 -8.95
CA GLU A 162 7.07 12.81 -9.73
C GLU A 162 7.27 11.93 -10.95
N LYS A 163 6.32 11.02 -11.19
CA LYS A 163 6.28 10.20 -12.40
C LYS A 163 4.98 10.39 -13.14
N ARG A 164 5.06 10.29 -14.46
CA ARG A 164 3.89 10.32 -15.35
C ARG A 164 3.76 8.98 -16.04
N GLY A 165 2.53 8.61 -16.33
CA GLY A 165 2.22 7.40 -17.07
C GLY A 165 0.85 7.46 -17.70
N ALA A 166 0.49 6.40 -18.40
CA ALA A 166 -0.82 6.24 -18.98
C ALA A 166 -1.35 4.83 -18.71
N VAL A 167 -2.62 4.72 -18.36
CA VAL A 167 -3.34 3.44 -18.29
C VAL A 167 -4.51 3.53 -19.24
N SER A 168 -4.82 2.43 -19.94
CA SER A 168 -5.96 2.37 -20.84
C SER A 168 -6.92 1.27 -20.39
N LEU A 169 -8.19 1.61 -20.21
CA LEU A 169 -9.27 0.63 -20.23
C LEU A 169 -9.51 0.23 -21.68
N TYR A 170 -9.53 -1.05 -21.96
CA TYR A 170 -9.71 -1.60 -23.29
C TYR A 170 -10.93 -2.52 -23.32
N GLU A 171 -11.78 -2.32 -24.31
CA GLU A 171 -12.88 -3.23 -24.60
C GLU A 171 -12.85 -3.54 -26.10
N LYS A 172 -12.77 -4.83 -26.42
CA LYS A 172 -12.98 -5.33 -27.77
C LYS A 172 -14.32 -6.02 -27.78
N GLY A 173 -15.23 -5.51 -28.59
CA GLY A 173 -16.57 -6.08 -28.73
C GLY A 173 -16.96 -6.23 -30.18
N THR A 174 -18.01 -7.02 -30.38
CA THR A 174 -18.81 -7.03 -31.60
C THR A 174 -20.06 -6.21 -31.35
N ASP A 175 -20.75 -5.72 -32.39
CA ASP A 175 -21.96 -4.89 -32.24
C ASP A 175 -23.05 -5.51 -31.36
N THR A 176 -23.03 -6.83 -31.17
CA THR A 176 -23.98 -7.58 -30.34
C THR A 176 -23.55 -7.79 -28.89
N GLU A 177 -22.28 -7.52 -28.52
CA GLU A 177 -21.69 -7.84 -27.21
C GLU A 177 -21.07 -6.63 -26.49
N ASN A 178 -21.30 -5.41 -26.99
CA ASN A 178 -20.74 -4.18 -26.42
C ASN A 178 -21.41 -3.82 -25.08
N GLU A 179 -20.86 -4.25 -23.95
CA GLU A 179 -21.55 -4.16 -22.66
C GLU A 179 -20.94 -3.16 -21.65
N GLY A 180 -19.73 -2.64 -21.85
CA GLY A 180 -19.02 -1.83 -20.83
C GLY A 180 -18.91 -0.34 -21.12
N LEU A 181 -17.95 0.05 -21.95
CA LEU A 181 -17.57 1.44 -22.25
C LEU A 181 -18.67 2.20 -23.00
N GLU A 182 -19.49 1.51 -23.80
CA GLU A 182 -20.61 2.13 -24.51
C GLU A 182 -21.68 2.68 -23.55
N LYS A 183 -21.91 1.99 -22.43
CA LYS A 183 -22.87 2.41 -21.40
C LYS A 183 -22.45 3.69 -20.67
N ILE A 184 -21.19 4.13 -20.83
CA ILE A 184 -20.73 5.43 -20.31
C ILE A 184 -21.41 6.58 -21.08
N TYR A 185 -21.67 6.44 -22.38
CA TYR A 185 -22.23 7.55 -23.16
C TYR A 185 -23.67 7.92 -22.77
N PRO A 186 -24.61 6.96 -22.66
CA PRO A 186 -25.95 7.27 -22.18
C PRO A 186 -25.95 7.89 -20.79
N ALA A 187 -25.03 7.46 -19.92
CA ALA A 187 -24.87 8.04 -18.59
C ALA A 187 -24.32 9.48 -18.62
N LEU A 188 -23.56 9.83 -19.64
CA LEU A 188 -23.15 11.21 -19.97
C LEU A 188 -24.20 11.95 -20.83
N GLY A 189 -25.41 11.38 -20.95
CA GLY A 189 -26.52 11.83 -21.80
C GLY A 189 -26.06 12.18 -23.20
N CYS A 190 -25.28 11.28 -23.77
CA CYS A 190 -24.89 11.27 -25.15
C CYS A 190 -25.30 9.92 -25.74
N ARG A 191 -25.64 9.88 -27.02
CA ARG A 191 -25.82 8.64 -27.77
C ARG A 191 -24.69 8.45 -28.76
N LEU A 192 -24.32 7.20 -29.01
CA LEU A 192 -23.46 6.86 -30.14
C LEU A 192 -24.35 6.76 -31.38
N ALA A 193 -24.06 7.54 -32.42
CA ALA A 193 -24.70 7.40 -33.72
C ALA A 193 -24.16 6.18 -34.46
N ASP A 194 -24.91 5.67 -35.44
CA ASP A 194 -24.46 4.58 -36.33
C ASP A 194 -23.15 4.92 -37.07
N SER A 195 -22.85 6.22 -37.23
CA SER A 195 -21.59 6.68 -37.78
C SER A 195 -20.41 6.52 -36.83
N GLY A 196 -20.62 6.22 -35.54
CA GLY A 196 -19.63 6.28 -34.45
C GLY A 196 -19.43 7.68 -33.85
N GLU A 197 -20.25 8.67 -34.23
CA GLU A 197 -20.22 10.00 -33.60
C GLU A 197 -20.99 10.02 -32.28
N ILE A 198 -20.39 10.64 -31.26
CA ILE A 198 -21.10 10.91 -29.99
C ILE A 198 -21.94 12.16 -30.19
N ILE A 199 -23.25 12.00 -30.06
CA ILE A 199 -24.23 13.09 -30.19
C ILE A 199 -24.81 13.37 -28.79
N PRO A 200 -24.76 14.62 -28.30
CA PRO A 200 -25.42 14.98 -27.06
C PRO A 200 -26.94 14.76 -27.20
N GLU A 201 -27.53 14.11 -26.21
CA GLU A 201 -28.96 13.84 -26.17
C GLU A 201 -29.59 14.72 -25.10
N GLU A 202 -30.68 15.41 -25.43
CA GLU A 202 -31.47 16.20 -24.48
C GLU A 202 -32.26 15.27 -23.55
N SER A 203 -31.57 14.48 -22.72
CA SER A 203 -32.23 13.65 -21.72
C SER A 203 -32.35 14.42 -20.39
N GLY A 204 -33.56 14.40 -19.84
CA GLY A 204 -33.92 15.12 -18.61
C GLY A 204 -33.12 14.69 -17.38
N LYS A 205 -33.16 15.55 -16.35
CA LYS A 205 -32.55 15.43 -15.01
C LYS A 205 -31.78 14.12 -14.73
N ARG A 206 -30.47 14.14 -15.02
CA ARG A 206 -29.52 13.07 -14.70
C ARG A 206 -29.38 12.93 -13.18
N LYS A 207 -29.47 11.70 -12.65
CA LYS A 207 -29.33 11.43 -11.20
C LYS A 207 -27.92 10.93 -10.81
N LEU A 208 -27.20 10.26 -11.70
CA LEU A 208 -25.90 9.65 -11.43
C LEU A 208 -24.95 9.89 -12.61
N PHE A 209 -23.69 10.18 -12.29
CA PHE A 209 -22.62 10.36 -13.27
C PHE A 209 -21.68 9.16 -13.23
N PRO A 210 -21.08 8.76 -14.37
CA PRO A 210 -20.00 7.79 -14.37
C PRO A 210 -18.82 8.28 -13.53
N VAL A 211 -18.17 7.36 -12.81
CA VAL A 211 -17.06 7.65 -11.89
C VAL A 211 -15.81 6.94 -12.34
N LEU A 212 -14.74 7.68 -12.57
CA LEU A 212 -13.43 7.15 -12.90
C LEU A 212 -12.59 7.03 -11.63
N THR A 213 -12.02 5.87 -11.37
CA THR A 213 -11.22 5.59 -10.17
C THR A 213 -9.78 5.24 -10.56
N LEU A 214 -8.82 6.00 -10.05
CA LEU A 214 -7.39 5.69 -10.11
C LEU A 214 -6.93 5.23 -8.73
N SER A 215 -6.50 3.98 -8.64
CA SER A 215 -5.97 3.36 -7.42
C SER A 215 -4.49 3.07 -7.57
N VAL A 216 -3.65 3.62 -6.70
CA VAL A 216 -2.20 3.40 -6.72
C VAL A 216 -1.80 2.60 -5.49
N TYR A 217 -1.32 1.38 -5.70
CA TYR A 217 -0.78 0.53 -4.65
C TYR A 217 0.73 0.73 -4.54
N TYR A 218 1.26 0.74 -3.33
CA TYR A 218 2.69 0.90 -3.10
C TYR A 218 3.11 0.28 -1.76
N ARG A 219 4.39 0.00 -1.62
CA ARG A 219 5.00 -0.50 -0.38
C ARG A 219 5.82 0.59 0.31
N ASN A 220 5.83 0.57 1.64
CA ASN A 220 6.84 1.31 2.43
C ASN A 220 8.15 0.51 2.56
N LEU A 221 9.15 1.09 3.20
CA LEU A 221 10.44 0.45 3.50
C LEU A 221 10.32 -0.85 4.31
N VAL A 222 9.25 -1.00 5.10
CA VAL A 222 8.99 -2.20 5.92
C VAL A 222 8.27 -3.29 5.13
N GLY A 223 7.89 -3.02 3.88
CA GLY A 223 7.17 -3.95 3.00
C GLY A 223 5.64 -3.98 3.22
N GLN A 224 5.09 -3.08 4.02
CA GLN A 224 3.64 -2.94 4.16
C GLN A 224 3.04 -2.27 2.94
N TRP A 225 1.85 -2.73 2.55
CA TRP A 225 1.12 -2.21 1.41
C TRP A 225 0.17 -1.08 1.80
N PHE A 226 0.14 -0.07 0.94
CA PHE A 226 -0.76 1.07 1.02
C PHE A 226 -1.46 1.25 -0.33
N VAL A 227 -2.64 1.85 -0.29
CA VAL A 227 -3.38 2.27 -1.48
C VAL A 227 -3.72 3.75 -1.36
N SER A 228 -3.50 4.50 -2.43
CA SER A 228 -3.99 5.86 -2.61
C SER A 228 -5.04 5.88 -3.71
N VAL A 229 -6.24 6.38 -3.42
CA VAL A 229 -7.39 6.34 -4.34
C VAL A 229 -7.86 7.74 -4.68
N ILE A 230 -8.07 8.00 -5.97
CA ILE A 230 -8.77 9.18 -6.49
C ILE A 230 -9.98 8.72 -7.29
N LYS A 231 -11.09 9.43 -7.12
CA LYS A 231 -12.35 9.22 -7.84
C LYS A 231 -12.76 10.55 -8.44
N GLU A 232 -13.18 10.51 -9.69
CA GLU A 232 -13.63 11.68 -10.42
C GLU A 232 -14.93 11.38 -11.15
N ASP A 233 -15.92 12.24 -10.93
CA ASP A 233 -17.18 12.19 -11.65
C ASP A 233 -16.99 12.76 -13.06
N MET A 234 -17.43 12.02 -14.06
CA MET A 234 -17.41 12.42 -15.46
C MET A 234 -18.71 13.12 -15.79
N THR A 235 -18.63 14.33 -16.32
CA THR A 235 -19.78 15.23 -16.49
C THR A 235 -20.14 15.50 -17.93
N ALA A 236 -19.14 15.57 -18.80
CA ALA A 236 -19.35 15.86 -20.20
C ALA A 236 -18.30 15.17 -21.10
N VAL A 237 -18.58 15.19 -22.40
CA VAL A 237 -17.71 14.67 -23.45
C VAL A 237 -17.52 15.77 -24.49
N SER A 238 -16.28 16.07 -24.86
CA SER A 238 -15.94 17.01 -25.92
C SER A 238 -15.12 16.32 -27.02
N ARG A 239 -15.43 16.61 -28.29
CA ARG A 239 -14.70 16.03 -29.42
C ARG A 239 -13.32 16.65 -29.51
N LEU A 240 -12.28 15.82 -29.64
CA LEU A 240 -10.93 16.29 -29.90
C LEU A 240 -10.73 16.50 -31.40
N PRO A 241 -9.95 17.51 -31.82
CA PRO A 241 -9.60 17.69 -33.22
C PRO A 241 -8.85 16.46 -33.73
N GLU A 242 -9.19 16.04 -34.94
CA GLU A 242 -8.57 14.90 -35.59
C GLU A 242 -7.10 15.25 -35.88
N PRO A 243 -6.12 14.45 -35.42
CA PRO A 243 -4.72 14.75 -35.66
C PRO A 243 -4.46 14.72 -37.17
N GLU A 244 -3.65 15.65 -37.69
CA GLU A 244 -3.40 15.76 -39.13
C GLU A 244 -2.87 14.46 -39.76
N ALA A 245 -2.13 13.67 -38.98
CA ALA A 245 -1.63 12.35 -39.37
C ALA A 245 -2.73 11.26 -39.53
N ALA A 246 -3.92 11.44 -38.96
CA ALA A 246 -5.05 10.51 -39.14
C ALA A 246 -5.74 10.68 -40.49
N LYS A 247 -5.51 11.79 -41.22
CA LYS A 247 -6.05 11.99 -42.57
C LYS A 247 -5.47 11.03 -43.62
N GLU A 248 -4.33 10.41 -43.32
CA GLU A 248 -3.67 9.41 -44.20
C GLU A 248 -4.18 7.98 -43.97
N TYR A 249 -4.95 7.71 -42.91
CA TYR A 249 -5.45 6.37 -42.63
C TYR A 249 -6.90 6.22 -43.12
N PRO A 250 -7.24 5.16 -43.88
CA PRO A 250 -8.58 4.99 -44.47
C PRO A 250 -9.67 4.64 -43.45
N ARG A 251 -9.36 4.56 -42.15
CA ARG A 251 -10.30 4.20 -41.07
C ARG A 251 -10.28 5.31 -40.02
N SER A 252 -11.43 5.97 -39.82
CA SER A 252 -11.55 7.15 -38.97
C SER A 252 -11.35 6.79 -37.49
N VAL A 253 -10.37 7.39 -36.84
CA VAL A 253 -10.19 7.27 -35.38
C VAL A 253 -10.90 8.44 -34.72
N LYS A 254 -12.02 8.17 -34.04
CA LYS A 254 -12.75 9.21 -33.35
C LYS A 254 -12.23 9.35 -31.92
N ARG A 255 -11.82 10.58 -31.57
CA ARG A 255 -11.24 10.89 -30.27
C ARG A 255 -12.10 11.90 -29.54
N TYR A 256 -12.33 11.62 -28.26
CA TYR A 256 -13.10 12.49 -27.38
C TYR A 256 -12.35 12.67 -26.06
N ARG A 257 -12.53 13.82 -25.43
CA ARG A 257 -12.06 14.14 -24.10
C ARG A 257 -13.24 14.03 -23.14
N LEU A 258 -13.03 13.33 -22.03
CA LEU A 258 -13.99 13.31 -20.93
C LEU A 258 -13.68 14.45 -19.97
N GLU A 259 -14.70 15.23 -19.63
CA GLU A 259 -14.61 16.37 -18.74
C GLU A 259 -15.12 15.97 -17.34
N SER A 260 -14.40 16.42 -16.30
CA SER A 260 -14.80 16.24 -14.91
C SER A 260 -15.17 17.58 -14.29
N ALA A 261 -16.15 17.57 -13.37
CA ALA A 261 -16.52 18.74 -12.58
C ALA A 261 -15.38 19.24 -11.67
N GLN A 262 -14.42 18.38 -11.34
CA GLN A 262 -13.34 18.72 -10.43
C GLN A 262 -12.07 19.06 -11.23
N THR A 263 -11.72 20.36 -11.26
CA THR A 263 -10.51 20.89 -11.91
C THR A 263 -9.33 21.03 -10.93
N ILE A 264 -9.48 20.56 -9.69
CA ILE A 264 -8.49 20.76 -8.63
C ILE A 264 -7.54 19.57 -8.61
N GLN A 265 -6.23 19.83 -8.62
CA GLN A 265 -5.19 18.81 -8.39
C GLN A 265 -5.50 18.06 -7.09
N HIS A 266 -6.00 16.83 -7.24
CA HIS A 266 -6.67 16.11 -6.16
C HIS A 266 -5.69 15.67 -5.07
N LEU A 267 -6.05 15.96 -3.82
CA LEU A 267 -5.61 15.11 -2.70
C LEU A 267 -6.31 13.75 -2.85
N PRO A 268 -5.62 12.64 -2.54
CA PRO A 268 -6.25 11.33 -2.56
C PRO A 268 -7.41 11.31 -1.57
N LEU A 269 -8.55 10.80 -2.01
CA LEU A 269 -9.75 10.65 -1.17
C LEU A 269 -9.48 9.72 0.01
N GLU A 270 -8.64 8.72 -0.24
CA GLU A 270 -8.33 7.68 0.72
C GLU A 270 -6.87 7.27 0.59
N ILE A 271 -6.15 7.28 1.71
CA ILE A 271 -4.88 6.58 1.88
C ILE A 271 -5.05 5.64 3.05
N ARG A 272 -4.85 4.34 2.83
CA ARG A 272 -4.88 3.36 3.92
C ARG A 272 -3.93 2.20 3.69
N GLU A 273 -3.54 1.58 4.80
CA GLU A 273 -2.88 0.27 4.79
C GLU A 273 -3.86 -0.78 4.27
N VAL A 274 -3.35 -1.70 3.44
CA VAL A 274 -4.13 -2.79 2.85
C VAL A 274 -3.45 -4.13 3.11
N SER A 275 -4.26 -5.16 3.31
CA SER A 275 -3.73 -6.52 3.51
C SER A 275 -3.15 -7.08 2.21
N ALA A 276 -2.16 -7.96 2.30
CA ALA A 276 -1.61 -8.64 1.12
C ALA A 276 -2.67 -9.43 0.33
N ALA A 277 -3.71 -9.94 1.00
CA ALA A 277 -4.83 -10.63 0.36
C ALA A 277 -5.68 -9.68 -0.50
N GLU A 278 -5.92 -8.47 -0.02
CA GLU A 278 -6.64 -7.42 -0.76
C GLU A 278 -5.84 -6.98 -1.99
N VAL A 279 -4.52 -6.80 -1.84
CA VAL A 279 -3.61 -6.52 -2.95
C VAL A 279 -3.65 -7.66 -3.97
N LYS A 280 -3.51 -8.93 -3.54
CA LYS A 280 -3.57 -10.10 -4.43
C LYS A 280 -4.91 -10.16 -5.17
N LYS A 281 -6.02 -9.81 -4.52
CA LYS A 281 -7.34 -9.72 -5.15
C LYS A 281 -7.38 -8.61 -6.19
N ALA A 282 -6.90 -7.40 -5.87
CA ALA A 282 -6.84 -6.30 -6.82
C ALA A 282 -5.99 -6.65 -8.05
N PHE A 283 -4.83 -7.28 -7.84
CA PHE A 283 -3.92 -7.68 -8.91
C PHE A 283 -4.53 -8.76 -9.81
N ARG A 284 -5.26 -9.73 -9.23
CA ARG A 284 -6.02 -10.72 -10.01
C ARG A 284 -7.18 -10.10 -10.79
N LEU A 285 -7.84 -9.09 -10.21
CA LEU A 285 -8.97 -8.41 -10.86
C LEU A 285 -8.53 -7.43 -11.96
N HIS A 286 -7.29 -6.95 -11.93
CA HIS A 286 -6.78 -5.95 -12.86
C HIS A 286 -5.65 -6.45 -13.79
N GLY A 287 -5.09 -7.62 -13.51
CA GLY A 287 -4.10 -8.29 -14.35
C GLY A 287 -4.69 -9.52 -15.01
N LYS A 288 -4.37 -9.76 -16.29
CA LYS A 288 -4.55 -11.09 -16.89
C LYS A 288 -3.85 -12.12 -15.99
N ASP A 289 -4.54 -13.21 -15.70
CA ASP A 289 -4.03 -14.35 -14.93
C ASP A 289 -2.57 -14.64 -15.28
N GLY A 290 -1.62 -14.29 -14.40
CA GLY A 290 -0.29 -14.88 -14.42
C GLY A 290 0.97 -14.01 -14.37
N ILE A 291 0.93 -12.66 -14.26
CA ILE A 291 2.19 -11.87 -14.35
C ILE A 291 2.67 -11.22 -13.05
N LEU A 292 1.82 -11.04 -12.02
CA LEU A 292 2.26 -10.41 -10.77
C LEU A 292 1.71 -11.16 -9.56
N THR A 293 2.37 -12.24 -9.17
CA THR A 293 2.23 -12.81 -7.83
C THR A 293 2.94 -11.89 -6.83
N PRO A 294 2.34 -11.56 -5.67
CA PRO A 294 2.96 -10.73 -4.64
C PRO A 294 4.23 -11.32 -4.00
N GLU A 295 4.58 -12.56 -4.37
CA GLU A 295 5.60 -13.40 -3.74
C GLU A 295 6.95 -13.39 -4.49
N GLU A 296 7.04 -12.77 -5.68
CA GLU A 296 8.27 -12.82 -6.51
C GLU A 296 8.96 -11.46 -6.74
N SER A 297 8.74 -10.45 -5.89
CA SER A 297 9.53 -9.19 -5.91
C SER A 297 9.81 -8.63 -4.52
#